data_AF-A0A3N0A1P1-F1
#
_entry.id   AF-A0A3N0A1P1-F1
#
_cell.length_a   1.000
_cell.length_b   1.000
_cell.length_c   1.000
_cell.angle_alpha   90.00
_cell.angle_beta   90.00
_cell.angle_gamma   90.00
#
_symmetry.space_group_name_H-M   'P 1'
#
loop_
_entity.id
_entity.type
_entity.pdbx_description
1 polymer ?
#
loop_
_entity_poly.entity_id
_entity_poly.type
_entity_poly.pdbx_seq_one_letter_code
_entity_poly.pdbx_strand_id
1 'polypeptide(L)'
;MVAGYFDPDYGNIFERKDSEEIVESMIKNHDNIYGGTIMVPLVKFRLFDTDLNTSIFEVEQNVSRVSGHLAKWKDFLSGTGCRVHSVRISHTDQDMLTIAFPVAFSQPTPLEKNMMLVEISPILNRLQESGLL
;
A
#
# COMPACT_ATOMS: atom_id res chain seq x y z
N MET A 1 -13.55 -4.82 -6.02
CA MET A 1 -12.18 -4.46 -6.44
C MET A 1 -11.31 -4.46 -5.19
N VAL A 2 -10.11 -5.04 -5.23
CA VAL A 2 -9.17 -5.03 -4.10
C VAL A 2 -8.43 -3.69 -4.14
N ALA A 3 -8.52 -2.90 -3.07
CA ALA A 3 -7.90 -1.57 -2.98
C ALA A 3 -6.40 -1.63 -2.58
N GLY A 4 -5.95 -2.75 -2.02
CA GLY A 4 -4.58 -2.99 -1.60
C GLY A 4 -4.45 -4.25 -0.75
N TYR A 5 -3.24 -4.47 -0.24
CA TYR A 5 -2.87 -5.58 0.63
C TYR A 5 -2.28 -5.03 1.93
N PHE A 6 -2.50 -5.75 3.02
CA PHE A 6 -1.81 -5.53 4.29
C PHE A 6 -0.99 -6.78 4.59
N ASP A 7 0.30 -6.59 4.84
CA ASP A 7 1.26 -7.61 5.23
C ASP A 7 1.62 -7.41 6.71
N PRO A 8 1.10 -8.26 7.62
CA PRO A 8 1.38 -8.16 9.04
C PRO A 8 2.87 -8.24 9.38
N ASP A 9 3.31 -7.48 10.37
CA ASP A 9 4.64 -7.64 10.93
C ASP A 9 4.65 -8.79 11.95
N TYR A 10 5.16 -9.94 11.54
CA TYR A 10 5.35 -11.13 12.39
C TYR A 10 6.65 -11.07 13.22
N GLY A 11 7.39 -9.96 13.18
CA GLY A 11 8.68 -9.80 13.84
C GLY A 11 9.84 -10.40 13.04
N ASN A 12 11.00 -10.55 13.70
CA ASN A 12 12.22 -11.02 13.04
C ASN A 12 12.22 -12.55 12.85
N ILE A 13 11.38 -13.04 11.94
CA ILE A 13 11.22 -14.46 11.65
C ILE A 13 11.72 -14.86 10.26
N PHE A 14 11.90 -13.92 9.34
CA PHE A 14 12.20 -14.20 7.93
C PHE A 14 13.55 -14.91 7.68
N GLU A 15 14.53 -14.75 8.57
CA GLU A 15 15.82 -15.45 8.47
C GLU A 15 15.78 -16.87 9.05
N ARG A 16 14.66 -17.25 9.66
CA ARG A 16 14.51 -18.56 10.31
C ARG A 16 13.98 -19.61 9.34
N LYS A 17 14.52 -20.82 9.44
CA LYS A 17 14.10 -21.97 8.62
C LYS A 17 12.65 -22.41 8.89
N ASP A 18 12.14 -22.11 10.09
CA ASP A 18 10.79 -22.41 10.57
C ASP A 18 9.81 -21.23 10.42
N SER A 19 10.14 -20.23 9.58
CA SER A 19 9.34 -19.00 9.43
C SER A 19 7.88 -19.24 9.03
N GLU A 20 7.63 -20.15 8.09
CA GLU A 20 6.27 -20.50 7.65
C GLU A 20 5.43 -21.11 8.80
N GLU A 21 6.01 -22.07 9.54
CA GLU A 21 5.35 -22.70 10.69
C GLU A 21 5.04 -21.68 11.79
N ILE A 22 5.95 -20.72 12.01
CA ILE A 22 5.74 -19.63 12.97
C ILE A 22 4.57 -18.76 12.53
N VAL A 23 4.54 -18.30 11.27
CA VAL A 23 3.42 -17.49 10.75
C VAL A 23 2.09 -18.23 10.90
N GLU A 24 2.03 -19.50 10.49
CA GLU A 24 0.81 -20.30 10.62
C GLU A 24 0.35 -20.43 12.08
N SER A 25 1.30 -20.63 13.00
CA SER A 25 0.99 -20.71 14.43
C SER A 25 0.48 -19.39 14.99
N MET A 26 1.09 -18.26 14.61
CA MET A 26 0.68 -16.92 15.04
C MET A 26 -0.73 -16.58 14.54
N ILE A 27 -1.02 -16.90 13.28
CA ILE A 27 -2.36 -16.72 12.70
C ILE A 27 -3.39 -17.59 13.43
N LYS A 28 -3.06 -18.86 13.70
CA LYS A 28 -3.96 -19.79 14.39
C LYS A 28 -4.24 -19.37 15.84
N ASN A 29 -3.25 -18.84 16.52
CA ASN A 29 -3.35 -18.41 17.91
C ASN A 29 -3.92 -16.99 18.06
N HIS A 30 -4.09 -16.26 16.96
CA HIS A 30 -4.41 -14.84 16.94
C HIS A 30 -3.42 -14.01 17.76
N ASP A 31 -2.13 -14.32 17.60
CA ASP A 31 -1.07 -13.61 18.30
C ASP A 31 -1.14 -12.11 18.02
N ASN A 32 -0.75 -11.31 19.02
CA ASN A 32 -0.77 -9.86 18.90
C ASN A 32 0.37 -9.38 18.02
N ILE A 33 0.04 -8.47 17.10
CA ILE A 33 0.98 -7.71 16.27
C ILE A 33 0.87 -6.21 16.58
N TYR A 34 1.90 -5.46 16.18
CA TYR A 34 2.01 -4.02 16.43
C TYR A 34 1.82 -3.18 15.16
N GLY A 35 1.57 -3.82 14.02
CA GLY A 35 1.47 -3.15 12.73
C GLY A 35 1.84 -4.07 11.58
N GLY A 36 2.21 -3.46 10.46
CA GLY A 36 2.60 -4.16 9.24
C GLY A 36 2.85 -3.20 8.11
N THR A 37 2.90 -3.71 6.88
CA THR A 37 3.08 -2.92 5.67
C THR A 37 1.80 -2.91 4.85
N ILE A 38 1.32 -1.72 4.50
CA ILE A 38 0.25 -1.57 3.50
C ILE A 38 0.89 -1.42 2.13
N MET A 39 0.36 -2.13 1.14
CA MET A 39 0.67 -1.97 -0.27
C MET A 39 -0.58 -1.61 -1.06
N VAL A 40 -0.57 -0.47 -1.74
CA VAL A 40 -1.69 0.04 -2.55
C VAL A 40 -1.22 0.52 -3.92
N PRO A 41 -2.12 0.65 -4.91
CA PRO A 41 -1.81 1.37 -6.14
C PRO A 41 -1.29 2.77 -5.82
N LEU A 42 -0.16 3.14 -6.44
CA LEU A 42 0.40 4.48 -6.36
C LEU A 42 -0.17 5.35 -7.47
N VAL A 43 0.00 4.90 -8.72
CA VAL A 43 -0.46 5.63 -9.89
C VAL A 43 -0.48 4.70 -11.09
N LYS A 44 -1.47 4.89 -11.97
CA LYS A 44 -1.47 4.33 -13.32
C LYS A 44 -1.16 5.42 -14.34
N PHE A 45 -0.13 5.23 -15.14
CA PHE A 45 0.37 6.28 -16.03
C PHE A 45 -0.61 6.55 -17.18
N ARG A 46 -1.20 5.49 -17.74
CA ARG A 46 -2.17 5.55 -18.84
C ARG A 46 -1.63 6.37 -20.02
N LEU A 47 -0.34 6.19 -20.33
CA LEU A 47 0.24 6.88 -21.48
C LEU A 47 -0.42 6.44 -22.80
N PHE A 48 -0.99 5.23 -22.81
CA PHE A 48 -1.66 4.60 -23.95
C PHE A 48 -2.94 3.90 -23.45
N ASP A 49 -3.96 4.67 -23.03
CA ASP A 49 -5.12 4.16 -22.27
C ASP A 49 -6.10 3.32 -23.11
N THR A 50 -6.10 3.44 -24.44
CA THR A 50 -7.08 2.76 -25.32
C THR A 50 -6.51 2.20 -26.63
N ASP A 51 -5.46 2.79 -27.19
CA ASP A 51 -4.80 2.36 -28.43
C ASP A 51 -3.28 2.41 -28.28
N LEU A 52 -2.55 1.63 -29.08
CA LEU A 52 -1.08 1.70 -29.17
C LEU A 52 -0.58 3.04 -29.77
N ASN A 53 -1.50 3.91 -30.19
CA ASN A 53 -1.21 5.24 -30.72
C ASN A 53 -1.86 6.31 -29.83
N THR A 54 -1.15 7.41 -29.60
CA THR A 54 -1.61 8.59 -28.86
C THR A 54 -0.96 9.84 -29.47
N SER A 55 -1.50 11.02 -29.18
CA SER A 55 -0.88 12.29 -29.57
C SER A 55 0.09 12.81 -28.50
N ILE A 56 1.05 13.65 -28.89
CA ILE A 56 1.95 14.30 -27.92
C ILE A 56 1.17 15.10 -26.86
N PHE A 57 0.05 15.71 -27.26
CA PHE A 57 -0.81 16.47 -26.36
C PHE A 57 -1.43 15.59 -25.27
N GLU A 58 -1.92 14.40 -25.62
CA GLU A 58 -2.48 13.44 -24.67
C GLU A 58 -1.39 12.91 -23.70
N VAL A 59 -0.20 12.64 -24.21
CA VAL A 59 0.96 12.26 -23.38
C VAL A 59 1.27 13.34 -22.34
N GLU A 60 1.36 14.61 -22.76
CA GLU A 60 1.61 15.74 -21.86
C GLU A 60 0.51 15.89 -20.80
N GLN A 61 -0.76 15.73 -21.19
CA GLN A 61 -1.89 15.76 -20.26
C GLN A 61 -1.80 14.64 -19.22
N ASN A 62 -1.48 13.42 -19.65
CA ASN A 62 -1.35 12.27 -18.74
C ASN A 62 -0.15 12.40 -17.80
N VAL A 63 0.99 12.88 -18.29
CA VAL A 63 2.15 13.18 -17.43
C VAL A 63 1.80 14.25 -16.39
N SER A 64 1.09 15.31 -16.79
CA SER A 64 0.65 16.36 -15.89
C SER A 64 -0.32 15.84 -14.81
N ARG A 65 -1.28 14.99 -15.22
CA ARG A 65 -2.22 14.31 -14.31
C ARG A 65 -1.49 13.44 -13.29
N VAL A 66 -0.54 12.62 -13.76
CA VAL A 66 0.29 11.74 -12.91
C VAL A 66 1.10 12.57 -11.93
N SER A 67 1.76 13.63 -12.40
CA SER A 67 2.53 14.55 -11.55
C SER A 67 1.67 15.15 -10.43
N GLY A 68 0.47 15.63 -10.76
CA GLY A 68 -0.48 16.13 -9.76
C GLY A 68 -0.91 15.08 -8.74
N HIS A 69 -1.06 13.82 -9.16
CA HIS A 69 -1.38 12.72 -8.24
C HIS A 69 -0.19 12.36 -7.32
N LEU A 70 1.03 12.35 -7.84
CA LEU A 70 2.24 12.13 -7.06
C LEU A 70 2.47 13.26 -6.03
N ALA A 71 2.10 14.49 -6.36
CA ALA A 71 2.13 15.60 -5.40
C ALA A 71 1.21 15.33 -4.20
N LYS A 72 -0.03 14.84 -4.43
CA LYS A 72 -0.94 14.45 -3.33
C LYS A 72 -0.34 13.35 -2.46
N TRP A 73 0.29 12.35 -3.05
CA TRP A 73 1.00 11.30 -2.31
C TRP A 73 2.13 11.86 -1.45
N LYS A 74 2.92 12.78 -2.00
CA LYS A 74 4.00 13.43 -1.26
C LYS A 74 3.47 14.22 -0.06
N ASP A 75 2.38 14.95 -0.24
CA ASP A 75 1.72 15.70 0.84
C ASP A 75 1.18 14.75 1.92
N PHE A 76 0.53 13.66 1.51
CA PHE A 76 0.02 12.63 2.42
C PHE A 76 1.13 12.00 3.26
N LEU A 77 2.21 11.54 2.63
CA LEU A 77 3.35 10.91 3.31
C LEU A 77 4.06 11.89 4.27
N SER A 78 4.18 13.16 3.86
CA SER A 78 4.74 14.21 4.71
C SER A 78 3.85 14.47 5.93
N GLY A 79 2.52 14.53 5.72
CA GLY A 79 1.54 14.74 6.79
C GLY A 79 1.37 13.56 7.75
N THR A 80 1.79 12.35 7.37
CA THR A 80 1.84 11.18 8.26
C THR A 80 3.20 11.01 8.94
N GLY A 81 4.23 11.77 8.54
CA GLY A 81 5.60 11.58 9.00
C GLY A 81 6.26 10.30 8.45
N CYS A 82 5.66 9.68 7.43
CA CYS A 82 6.13 8.42 6.86
C CYS A 82 7.37 8.62 5.99
N ARG A 83 8.55 8.36 6.56
CA ARG A 83 9.84 8.50 5.85
C ARG A 83 10.24 7.25 5.08
N VAL A 84 9.79 6.08 5.51
CA VAL A 84 10.14 4.78 4.91
C VAL A 84 8.99 4.33 4.04
N HIS A 85 9.22 4.22 2.74
CA HIS A 85 8.27 3.66 1.79
C HIS A 85 9.05 3.10 0.60
N SER A 86 8.44 2.21 -0.17
CA SER A 86 9.00 1.68 -1.42
C SER A 86 7.99 1.80 -2.55
N VAL A 87 8.49 2.10 -3.75
CA VAL A 87 7.70 2.18 -4.97
C VAL A 87 8.15 1.08 -5.91
N ARG A 88 7.20 0.32 -6.46
CA ARG A 88 7.46 -0.84 -7.31
C ARG A 88 6.50 -0.84 -8.50
N ILE A 89 6.86 -1.54 -9.57
CA ILE A 89 5.93 -1.83 -10.67
C ILE A 89 4.93 -2.87 -10.18
N SER A 90 3.65 -2.69 -10.49
CA SER A 90 2.63 -3.68 -10.19
C SER A 90 2.90 -4.99 -10.94
N HIS A 91 2.79 -6.12 -10.24
CA HIS A 91 2.97 -7.44 -10.84
C HIS A 91 1.90 -7.78 -11.89
N THR A 92 0.73 -7.15 -11.81
CA THR A 92 -0.41 -7.44 -12.69
C THR A 92 -0.62 -6.39 -13.78
N ASP A 93 0.06 -5.24 -13.70
CA ASP A 93 -0.12 -4.13 -14.64
C ASP A 93 1.19 -3.32 -14.76
N GLN A 94 1.88 -3.46 -15.89
CA GLN A 94 3.16 -2.79 -16.11
C GLN A 94 3.03 -1.26 -16.26
N ASP A 95 1.82 -0.74 -16.50
CA ASP A 95 1.52 0.70 -16.58
C ASP A 95 1.19 1.29 -15.19
N MET A 96 1.24 0.49 -14.14
CA MET A 96 0.90 0.90 -12.78
C MET A 96 2.08 0.73 -11.83
N LEU A 97 2.33 1.76 -11.02
CA LEU A 97 3.18 1.67 -9.85
C LEU A 97 2.34 1.36 -8.61
N THR A 98 2.93 0.64 -7.66
CA THR A 98 2.44 0.45 -6.30
C THR A 98 3.36 1.18 -5.32
N ILE A 99 2.80 1.54 -4.17
CA ILE A 99 3.54 2.05 -3.02
C ILE A 99 3.29 1.15 -1.83
N ALA A 100 4.35 0.84 -1.11
CA ALA A 100 4.30 0.11 0.15
C ALA A 100 4.91 0.95 1.27
N PHE A 101 4.23 1.04 2.41
CA PHE A 101 4.70 1.81 3.57
C PHE A 101 4.23 1.18 4.89
N PRO A 102 5.00 1.33 5.98
CA PRO A 102 4.66 0.74 7.26
C PRO A 102 3.51 1.50 7.93
N VAL A 103 2.69 0.76 8.66
CA VAL A 103 1.64 1.29 9.53
C VAL A 103 1.81 0.68 10.92
N ALA A 104 1.76 1.54 11.94
CA ALA A 104 1.79 1.12 13.33
C ALA A 104 0.37 1.12 13.89
N PHE A 105 0.05 0.11 14.68
CA PHE A 105 -1.20 0.04 15.42
C PHE A 105 -1.10 0.84 16.72
N SER A 106 -2.24 1.31 17.20
CA SER A 106 -2.36 2.05 18.45
C SER A 106 -2.10 1.18 19.68
N GLN A 107 -2.31 -0.13 19.55
CA GLN A 107 -2.15 -1.12 20.61
C GLN A 107 -1.81 -2.50 20.02
N PRO A 108 -1.25 -3.42 20.82
CA PRO A 108 -1.12 -4.82 20.41
C PRO A 108 -2.48 -5.36 19.97
N THR A 109 -2.57 -5.80 18.72
CA THR A 109 -3.84 -6.20 18.11
C THR A 109 -3.75 -7.64 17.64
N PRO A 110 -4.72 -8.51 17.99
CA PRO A 110 -4.71 -9.89 17.54
C PRO A 110 -4.66 -9.99 16.02
N LEU A 111 -3.99 -11.02 15.50
CA LEU A 111 -4.04 -11.47 14.10
C LEU A 111 -5.44 -12.03 13.76
N GLU A 112 -6.46 -11.20 13.90
CA GLU A 112 -7.86 -11.44 13.57
C GLU A 112 -8.33 -10.31 12.66
N LYS A 113 -9.06 -10.68 11.62
CA LYS A 113 -9.37 -9.78 10.50
C LYS A 113 -10.10 -8.51 10.96
N ASN A 114 -11.13 -8.63 11.80
CA ASN A 114 -11.93 -7.48 12.20
C ASN A 114 -11.16 -6.56 13.14
N MET A 115 -10.37 -7.12 14.05
CA MET A 115 -9.50 -6.35 14.94
C MET A 115 -8.44 -5.57 14.16
N MET A 116 -7.76 -6.22 13.20
CA MET A 116 -6.79 -5.54 12.33
C MET A 116 -7.45 -4.46 11.46
N LEU A 117 -8.67 -4.70 10.97
CA LEU A 117 -9.40 -3.71 10.18
C LEU A 117 -9.68 -2.44 10.98
N VAL A 118 -9.99 -2.53 12.27
CA VAL A 118 -10.18 -1.35 13.13
C VAL A 118 -8.93 -0.46 13.16
N GLU A 119 -7.74 -1.06 13.24
CA GLU A 119 -6.47 -0.33 13.26
C GLU A 119 -6.05 0.20 11.88
N ILE A 120 -6.41 -0.51 10.80
CA ILE A 120 -6.06 -0.15 9.42
C ILE A 120 -7.05 0.86 8.80
N SER A 121 -8.32 0.81 9.17
CA SER A 121 -9.36 1.69 8.61
C SER A 121 -9.04 3.19 8.68
N PRO A 122 -8.47 3.73 9.77
CA PRO A 122 -8.12 5.16 9.84
C PRO A 122 -7.20 5.62 8.71
N ILE A 123 -6.16 4.83 8.38
CA ILE A 123 -5.23 5.21 7.31
C ILE A 123 -5.87 5.03 5.92
N LEU A 124 -6.70 3.99 5.73
CA LEU A 124 -7.44 3.78 4.48
C LEU A 124 -8.46 4.89 4.21
N ASN A 125 -9.20 5.32 5.24
CA ASN A 125 -10.15 6.43 5.14
C ASN A 125 -9.42 7.72 4.75
N ARG A 126 -8.28 8.02 5.37
CA ARG A 126 -7.48 9.21 5.01
C ARG A 126 -6.96 9.16 3.58
N LEU A 127 -6.55 7.99 3.09
CA LEU A 127 -6.15 7.82 1.68
C LEU A 127 -7.31 8.12 0.73
N GLN A 128 -8.51 7.59 1.03
CA GLN A 128 -9.71 7.83 0.24
C GLN A 128 -10.12 9.32 0.26
N GLU A 129 -10.14 9.95 1.44
CA GLU A 129 -10.43 11.39 1.59
C GLU A 129 -9.43 12.27 0.83
N SER A 130 -8.18 11.81 0.70
CA SER A 130 -7.13 12.51 -0.07
C SER A 130 -7.22 12.25 -1.58
N GLY A 131 -8.14 11.38 -2.03
CA GLY A 131 -8.26 10.94 -3.41
C GLY A 131 -7.06 10.14 -3.90
N LEU A 132 -6.46 9.36 -3.00
CA LEU A 132 -5.34 8.43 -3.27
C LEU A 132 -5.79 6.97 -3.39
N LEU A 133 -7.02 6.67 -2.96
CA LEU A 133 -7.73 5.40 -3.14
C LEU A 133 -9.11 5.66 -3.75
#